data_AF-A0A812NPU4-F1
#
_entry.id   AF-A0A812NPU4-F1
#
_cell.length_a   1.000
_cell.length_b   1.000
_cell.length_c   1.000
_cell.angle_alpha   90.00
_cell.angle_beta   90.00
_cell.angle_gamma   90.00
#
_symmetry.space_group_name_H-M   'P 1'
#
loop_
_entity.id
_entity.type
_entity.pdbx_description
1 polymer ?
#
loop_
_entity_poly.entity_id
_entity_poly.type
_entity_poly.pdbx_seq_one_letter_code
_entity_poly.pdbx_strand_id
1 'polypeptide(L)'
;MESGQPSRKSSSRGAEDTVDEVVATAAQHESCELPFATYLWQCAQTPSDKHGSFASSWCHNLFEHFRPGETVAVDNHSNKRHCHATVLAPRPEGLSTYPGPVNHDELFVGLRRRIMQADQMQVLLQSADGRIFGCSSGRVVRVLPSSPPRVLVVYDTTTYRRLAKTQVGKDDGILEVGSSFGECTSILASHAAVVIGVDNSSKLVEESCRRYPECRFELLDCFKEPAPLRLLCAEIQQASSNFKLFVDIGGDRMTSGVCHALVVLESLWCGPGSRLKQPSLVVVKSEGLSEAAAAACDSQSSICDMANWWQTCAKPSGSRRQLKKQSHTTEMLKQMPACP
;
A
#
# COMPACT_ATOMS: atom_id res chain seq x y z
N MET A 1 -74.37 -13.31 38.10
CA MET A 1 -73.32 -14.00 37.32
C MET A 1 -73.37 -13.44 35.91
N GLU A 2 -72.19 -13.29 35.31
CA GLU A 2 -71.92 -12.70 33.98
C GLU A 2 -71.99 -11.17 33.90
N SER A 3 -70.84 -10.55 34.16
CA SER A 3 -70.51 -9.19 33.74
C SER A 3 -69.46 -9.27 32.63
N GLY A 4 -69.87 -8.98 31.40
CA GLY A 4 -68.99 -8.85 30.25
C GLY A 4 -68.19 -7.54 30.26
N GLN A 5 -66.92 -7.62 29.89
CA GLN A 5 -66.11 -6.45 29.52
C GLN A 5 -65.52 -6.64 28.11
N PRO A 6 -65.40 -5.57 27.31
CA PRO A 6 -64.99 -5.65 25.91
C PRO A 6 -63.47 -5.54 25.72
N SER A 7 -62.98 -6.26 24.72
CA SER A 7 -61.57 -6.32 24.31
C SER A 7 -61.07 -4.98 23.75
N ARG A 8 -59.94 -4.48 24.29
CA ARG A 8 -59.18 -3.38 23.69
C ARG A 8 -58.10 -3.95 22.77
N LYS A 9 -58.19 -3.62 21.47
CA LYS A 9 -57.11 -3.80 20.50
C LYS A 9 -56.05 -2.71 20.71
N SER A 10 -54.83 -3.11 21.08
CA SER A 10 -53.66 -2.24 21.08
C SER A 10 -53.08 -2.16 19.67
N SER A 11 -53.09 -0.96 19.11
CA SER A 11 -52.46 -0.61 17.83
C SER A 11 -51.00 -0.21 18.10
N SER A 12 -50.07 -1.12 17.83
CA SER A 12 -48.64 -0.83 17.70
C SER A 12 -48.41 -0.13 16.35
N ARG A 13 -48.32 1.20 16.33
CA ARG A 13 -47.73 1.94 15.19
C ARG A 13 -46.24 2.10 15.45
N GLY A 14 -45.46 1.65 14.47
CA GLY A 14 -44.02 1.49 14.53
C GLY A 14 -43.27 2.82 14.58
N ALA A 15 -42.12 2.75 15.26
CA ALA A 15 -41.02 3.68 15.13
C ALA A 15 -40.21 3.28 13.89
N GLU A 16 -40.41 3.97 12.77
CA GLU A 16 -39.59 3.85 11.54
C GLU A 16 -38.96 5.20 11.12
N ASP A 17 -38.90 6.18 12.02
CA ASP A 17 -38.23 7.46 11.76
C ASP A 17 -37.14 7.66 12.81
N THR A 18 -35.88 7.30 12.49
CA THR A 18 -34.67 7.82 13.18
C THR A 18 -33.32 7.40 12.56
N VAL A 19 -33.30 6.68 11.42
CA VAL A 19 -32.02 6.27 10.80
C VAL A 19 -31.38 7.39 9.96
N ASP A 20 -32.18 8.33 9.43
CA ASP A 20 -31.67 9.41 8.58
C ASP A 20 -31.06 10.60 9.36
N GLU A 21 -31.33 10.72 10.67
CA GLU A 21 -30.87 11.86 11.48
C GLU A 21 -29.43 11.69 12.02
N VAL A 22 -28.92 10.45 12.07
CA VAL A 22 -27.55 10.15 12.52
C VAL A 22 -26.50 10.40 11.43
N VAL A 23 -26.91 10.44 10.15
CA VAL A 23 -25.98 10.73 9.03
C VAL A 23 -25.80 12.24 8.82
N ALA A 24 -26.75 13.07 9.26
CA ALA A 24 -26.71 14.52 9.05
C ALA A 24 -25.79 15.29 10.03
N THR A 25 -25.45 14.71 11.18
CA THR A 25 -24.60 15.36 12.19
C THR A 25 -23.09 15.22 11.95
N ALA A 26 -22.65 14.37 11.01
CA ALA A 26 -21.24 14.21 10.63
C ALA A 26 -20.75 15.25 9.59
N ALA A 27 -21.62 16.15 9.12
CA ALA A 27 -21.32 17.09 8.04
C ALA A 27 -20.89 18.50 8.51
N GLN A 28 -20.76 18.75 9.82
CA GLN A 28 -20.22 20.00 10.34
C GLN A 28 -18.69 20.00 10.26
N HIS A 29 -18.18 20.16 9.03
CA HIS A 29 -16.99 20.91 8.64
C HIS A 29 -15.91 21.15 9.72
N GLU A 30 -15.32 20.07 10.24
CA GLU A 30 -13.92 20.14 10.63
C GLU A 30 -13.12 20.26 9.33
N SER A 31 -12.27 21.28 9.24
CA SER A 31 -11.27 21.36 8.19
C SER A 31 -10.52 20.04 8.17
N CYS A 32 -10.67 19.27 7.09
CA CYS A 32 -9.98 18.00 6.94
C CYS A 32 -8.49 18.30 6.81
N GLU A 33 -7.79 18.33 7.94
CA GLU A 33 -6.34 18.52 7.99
C GLU A 33 -5.69 17.42 7.14
N LEU A 34 -4.62 17.78 6.45
CA LEU A 34 -3.84 16.84 5.65
C LEU A 34 -3.14 15.87 6.61
N PRO A 35 -3.48 14.58 6.60
CA PRO A 35 -2.78 13.64 7.43
C PRO A 35 -1.36 13.48 6.93
N PHE A 36 -0.43 13.25 7.85
CA PHE A 36 0.98 13.13 7.58
C PHE A 36 1.51 14.38 6.85
N ALA A 37 1.11 15.56 7.29
CA ALA A 37 1.49 16.83 6.65
C ALA A 37 3.01 17.06 6.59
N THR A 38 3.77 16.43 7.47
CA THR A 38 5.25 16.49 7.50
C THR A 38 5.92 15.45 6.60
N TYR A 39 5.16 14.56 5.96
CA TYR A 39 5.70 13.47 5.14
C TYR A 39 5.88 13.92 3.71
N LEU A 40 6.82 13.31 3.02
CA LEU A 40 6.94 13.47 1.58
C LEU A 40 5.95 12.54 0.87
N TRP A 41 4.90 13.15 0.31
CA TRP A 41 3.84 12.47 -0.44
C TRP A 41 4.22 12.33 -1.91
N GLN A 42 4.10 11.11 -2.43
CA GLN A 42 4.48 10.78 -3.81
C GLN A 42 3.41 9.91 -4.47
N CYS A 43 3.09 10.20 -5.74
CA CYS A 43 2.19 9.34 -6.52
C CYS A 43 2.95 8.16 -7.11
N ALA A 44 2.37 6.97 -6.95
CA ALA A 44 3.02 5.71 -7.21
C ALA A 44 3.06 5.15 -8.63
N GLN A 45 2.48 5.91 -9.55
CA GLN A 45 2.36 5.57 -10.96
C GLN A 45 2.23 6.85 -11.79
N THR A 46 2.66 6.79 -13.06
CA THR A 46 2.18 7.72 -14.08
C THR A 46 0.98 7.12 -14.82
N PRO A 47 0.02 7.94 -15.28
CA PRO A 47 -1.18 7.47 -15.97
C PRO A 47 -0.93 6.68 -17.27
N SER A 48 0.29 6.70 -17.80
CA SER A 48 0.70 6.04 -19.04
C SER A 48 0.88 4.52 -18.93
N ASP A 49 0.95 3.96 -17.73
CA ASP A 49 1.48 2.60 -17.52
C ASP A 49 0.36 1.57 -17.32
N LYS A 50 -0.47 1.38 -18.34
CA LYS A 50 -1.60 0.45 -18.27
C LYS A 50 -1.21 -1.04 -18.23
N HIS A 51 0.09 -1.38 -18.24
CA HIS A 51 0.56 -2.75 -18.38
C HIS A 51 1.50 -3.25 -17.28
N GLY A 52 1.59 -2.59 -16.12
CA GLY A 52 2.33 -3.12 -14.97
C GLY A 52 3.85 -3.29 -15.20
N SER A 53 4.36 -2.94 -16.38
CA SER A 53 5.74 -2.51 -16.53
C SER A 53 5.86 -1.23 -15.72
N PHE A 54 6.75 -1.20 -14.72
CA PHE A 54 7.20 0.07 -14.17
C PHE A 54 7.74 0.84 -15.37
N ALA A 55 6.98 1.78 -15.94
CA ALA A 55 7.64 2.72 -16.80
C ALA A 55 8.48 3.62 -15.91
N SER A 56 9.27 4.39 -16.61
CA SER A 56 10.39 5.13 -16.12
C SER A 56 10.07 6.26 -15.13
N SER A 57 8.84 6.38 -14.66
CA SER A 57 8.38 7.52 -13.89
C SER A 57 8.55 7.35 -12.38
N TRP A 58 8.26 6.17 -11.83
CA TRP A 58 8.67 5.79 -10.45
C TRP A 58 10.16 5.80 -10.24
N CYS A 59 10.82 5.71 -11.38
CA CYS A 59 12.20 5.45 -11.53
C CYS A 59 12.98 6.70 -11.94
N HIS A 60 12.42 7.92 -11.92
CA HIS A 60 13.24 9.10 -12.20
C HIS A 60 14.44 9.22 -11.23
N ASN A 61 14.35 8.65 -10.02
CA ASN A 61 15.49 8.43 -9.09
C ASN A 61 16.04 6.97 -9.05
N LEU A 62 15.50 6.06 -9.87
CA LEU A 62 16.01 4.68 -10.07
C LEU A 62 16.84 4.52 -11.35
N PHE A 63 16.72 5.42 -12.34
CA PHE A 63 17.62 5.47 -13.50
C PHE A 63 18.84 6.35 -13.29
N GLU A 64 18.88 7.14 -12.21
CA GLU A 64 20.18 7.59 -11.72
C GLU A 64 21.02 6.36 -11.39
N HIS A 65 22.30 6.40 -11.75
CA HIS A 65 23.22 5.33 -11.39
C HIS A 65 23.17 5.06 -9.88
N PHE A 66 23.05 3.77 -9.52
CA PHE A 66 23.12 3.35 -8.12
C PHE A 66 24.44 3.81 -7.50
N ARG A 67 24.35 4.49 -6.35
CA ARG A 67 25.51 5.02 -5.64
C ARG A 67 26.04 3.99 -4.64
N PRO A 68 27.36 3.88 -4.45
CA PRO A 68 27.92 3.07 -3.38
C PRO A 68 27.29 3.41 -2.02
N GLY A 69 26.95 2.40 -1.24
CA GLY A 69 26.30 2.52 0.07
C GLY A 69 24.76 2.54 0.03
N GLU A 70 24.14 2.65 -1.15
CA GLU A 70 22.68 2.62 -1.26
C GLU A 70 22.12 1.23 -0.90
N THR A 71 20.99 1.21 -0.21
CA THR A 71 20.23 -0.01 0.03
C THR A 71 19.27 -0.25 -1.13
N VAL A 72 19.31 -1.45 -1.67
CA VAL A 72 18.48 -1.89 -2.80
C VAL A 72 17.84 -3.23 -2.49
N ALA A 73 16.64 -3.45 -3.00
CA ALA A 73 15.97 -4.74 -3.05
C ALA A 73 16.26 -5.42 -4.39
N VAL A 74 16.58 -6.71 -4.33
CA VAL A 74 16.81 -7.53 -5.52
C VAL A 74 15.53 -8.30 -5.86
N ASP A 75 15.00 -8.08 -7.05
CA ASP A 75 13.88 -8.82 -7.61
C ASP A 75 14.33 -10.20 -8.12
N ASN A 76 13.94 -11.23 -7.38
CA ASN A 76 14.18 -12.63 -7.71
C ASN A 76 12.97 -13.29 -8.39
N HIS A 77 12.06 -12.48 -8.95
CA HIS A 77 10.80 -12.93 -9.57
C HIS A 77 9.98 -13.85 -8.65
N SER A 78 10.08 -13.61 -7.34
CA SER A 78 9.49 -14.48 -6.32
C SER A 78 9.02 -13.65 -5.16
N ASN A 79 7.76 -13.82 -4.78
CA ASN A 79 7.17 -13.10 -3.66
C ASN A 79 7.86 -13.34 -2.31
N LYS A 80 8.61 -14.45 -2.18
CA LYS A 80 9.24 -14.87 -0.91
C LYS A 80 10.76 -14.75 -0.89
N ARG A 81 11.42 -14.53 -2.04
CA ARG A 81 12.89 -14.62 -2.15
C ARG A 81 13.56 -13.28 -2.42
N HIS A 82 12.96 -12.17 -2.02
CA HIS A 82 13.63 -10.88 -2.11
C HIS A 82 14.68 -10.75 -1.00
N CYS A 83 15.70 -9.96 -1.26
CA CYS A 83 16.68 -9.58 -0.26
C CYS A 83 17.06 -8.13 -0.45
N HIS A 84 17.35 -7.46 0.66
CA HIS A 84 18.03 -6.17 0.64
C HIS A 84 19.53 -6.41 0.54
N ALA A 85 20.19 -5.55 -0.22
CA ALA A 85 21.63 -5.53 -0.41
C ALA A 85 22.14 -4.09 -0.47
N THR A 86 23.43 -3.91 -0.24
CA THR A 86 24.12 -2.64 -0.36
C THR A 86 24.86 -2.59 -1.68
N VAL A 87 24.75 -1.47 -2.40
CA VAL A 87 25.50 -1.23 -3.63
C VAL A 87 26.97 -0.99 -3.26
N LEU A 88 27.89 -1.76 -3.83
CA LEU A 88 29.33 -1.59 -3.59
C LEU A 88 29.97 -0.64 -4.60
N ALA A 89 29.66 -0.83 -5.88
CA ALA A 89 30.13 0.03 -6.95
C ALA A 89 29.21 -0.09 -8.16
N PRO A 90 28.83 1.03 -8.82
CA PRO A 90 28.37 0.96 -10.20
C PRO A 90 29.55 0.49 -11.06
N ARG A 91 29.36 -0.55 -11.87
CA ARG A 91 30.43 -1.06 -12.73
C ARG A 91 30.75 0.04 -13.78
N PRO A 92 32.00 0.52 -13.89
CA PRO A 92 32.32 1.59 -14.82
C PRO A 92 31.99 1.18 -16.26
N GLU A 93 31.20 2.00 -16.94
CA GLU A 93 30.95 1.87 -18.37
C GLU A 93 32.29 1.98 -19.10
N GLY A 94 32.69 0.93 -19.83
CA GLY A 94 33.85 1.02 -20.75
C GLY A 94 34.94 -0.05 -20.63
N LEU A 95 34.95 -0.91 -19.62
CA LEU A 95 35.89 -2.05 -19.56
C LEU A 95 35.33 -3.29 -20.27
N SER A 96 35.12 -3.18 -21.58
CA SER A 96 34.99 -4.34 -22.47
C SER A 96 36.38 -4.91 -22.72
N THR A 97 36.90 -5.73 -21.79
CA THR A 97 38.16 -6.46 -21.98
C THR A 97 37.89 -7.85 -22.53
N TYR A 98 37.60 -7.93 -23.83
CA TYR A 98 37.92 -9.10 -24.66
C TYR A 98 38.18 -8.64 -26.11
N PRO A 99 39.45 -8.49 -26.53
CA PRO A 99 39.79 -8.36 -27.94
C PRO A 99 40.03 -9.76 -28.50
N GLY A 100 38.98 -10.39 -29.02
CA GLY A 100 39.11 -11.44 -30.02
C GLY A 100 38.88 -10.83 -31.41
N PRO A 101 39.63 -11.19 -32.45
CA PRO A 101 39.43 -10.64 -33.79
C PRO A 101 38.06 -11.10 -34.31
N VAL A 102 37.14 -10.15 -34.56
CA VAL A 102 35.81 -10.42 -35.11
C VAL A 102 35.83 -10.14 -36.60
N ASN A 103 35.36 -11.13 -37.37
CA ASN A 103 35.32 -11.15 -38.82
C ASN A 103 34.19 -10.22 -39.34
N HIS A 104 34.45 -9.52 -40.45
CA HIS A 104 33.62 -8.39 -40.92
C HIS A 104 32.19 -8.78 -41.36
N ASP A 105 31.89 -10.08 -41.54
CA ASP A 105 30.59 -10.56 -41.99
C ASP A 105 29.51 -10.69 -40.88
N GLU A 106 29.87 -10.52 -39.60
CA GLU A 106 28.89 -10.56 -38.49
C GLU A 106 28.20 -9.21 -38.19
N LEU A 107 28.55 -8.14 -38.90
CA LEU A 107 28.15 -6.77 -38.56
C LEU A 107 26.65 -6.48 -38.71
N PHE A 108 25.92 -7.17 -39.60
CA PHE A 108 24.49 -6.90 -39.82
C PHE A 108 23.55 -7.83 -39.03
N VAL A 109 23.94 -9.06 -38.73
CA VAL A 109 23.19 -9.96 -37.82
C VAL A 109 23.50 -9.63 -36.35
N GLY A 110 24.70 -9.11 -36.07
CA GLY A 110 25.13 -8.65 -34.75
C GLY A 110 24.47 -7.37 -34.28
N LEU A 111 23.99 -6.48 -35.16
CA LEU A 111 23.39 -5.20 -34.74
C LEU A 111 22.05 -5.39 -34.00
N ARG A 112 21.21 -6.36 -34.40
CA ARG A 112 19.97 -6.69 -33.67
C ARG A 112 20.22 -7.43 -32.34
N ARG A 113 21.33 -8.16 -32.20
CA ARG A 113 21.75 -8.75 -30.90
C ARG A 113 22.45 -7.73 -30.00
N ARG A 114 23.17 -6.75 -30.55
CA ARG A 114 23.90 -5.74 -29.76
C ARG A 114 23.00 -4.67 -29.15
N ILE A 115 21.87 -4.34 -29.78
CA ILE A 115 20.86 -3.47 -29.14
C ILE A 115 20.23 -4.14 -27.91
N MET A 116 20.28 -5.48 -27.79
CA MET A 116 19.86 -6.20 -26.57
C MET A 116 20.99 -6.51 -25.57
N GLN A 117 22.26 -6.19 -25.89
CA GLN A 117 23.39 -6.42 -24.98
C GLN A 117 23.86 -5.15 -24.25
N ALA A 118 23.52 -3.96 -24.76
CA ALA A 118 23.84 -2.70 -24.08
C ALA A 118 23.09 -2.49 -22.76
N ASP A 119 22.03 -3.29 -22.49
CA ASP A 119 21.08 -3.04 -21.41
C ASP A 119 21.25 -3.93 -20.17
N GLN A 120 22.35 -4.68 -20.07
CA GLN A 120 22.68 -5.45 -18.85
C GLN A 120 23.81 -4.78 -18.07
N MET A 121 23.57 -3.54 -17.61
CA MET A 121 24.39 -3.00 -16.54
C MET A 121 24.32 -3.94 -15.33
N GLN A 122 25.45 -4.48 -14.93
CA GLN A 122 25.58 -5.29 -13.72
C GLN A 122 25.90 -4.35 -12.55
N VAL A 123 25.12 -4.45 -11.49
CA VAL A 123 25.36 -3.77 -10.21
C VAL A 123 26.04 -4.75 -9.28
N LEU A 124 27.17 -4.35 -8.68
CA LEU A 124 27.85 -5.16 -7.67
C LEU A 124 27.21 -4.89 -6.31
N LEU A 125 26.68 -5.94 -5.69
CA LEU A 125 25.89 -5.87 -4.46
C LEU A 125 26.54 -6.69 -3.35
N GLN A 126 26.32 -6.26 -2.11
CA GLN A 126 26.66 -7.00 -0.89
C GLN A 126 25.39 -7.28 -0.10
N SER A 127 25.05 -8.56 0.14
CA SER A 127 23.94 -8.94 1.01
C SER A 127 24.26 -8.69 2.49
N ALA A 128 23.22 -8.73 3.33
CA ALA A 128 23.36 -8.56 4.78
C ALA A 128 24.30 -9.58 5.45
N ASP A 129 24.48 -10.77 4.88
CA ASP A 129 25.45 -11.80 5.34
C ASP A 129 26.87 -11.59 4.80
N GLY A 130 27.13 -10.48 4.12
CA GLY A 130 28.44 -10.10 3.58
C GLY A 130 28.78 -10.70 2.22
N ARG A 131 27.94 -11.55 1.63
CA ARG A 131 28.21 -12.14 0.30
C ARG A 131 28.12 -11.09 -0.79
N ILE A 132 29.04 -11.16 -1.75
CA ILE A 132 29.11 -10.24 -2.89
C ILE A 132 28.62 -10.95 -4.14
N PHE A 133 27.74 -10.30 -4.90
CA PHE A 133 27.22 -10.84 -6.15
C PHE A 133 26.88 -9.73 -7.16
N GLY A 134 26.89 -10.08 -8.45
CA GLY A 134 26.41 -9.21 -9.52
C GLY A 134 24.92 -9.41 -9.78
N CYS A 135 24.19 -8.33 -10.05
CA CYS A 135 22.80 -8.39 -10.46
C CYS A 135 22.53 -7.45 -11.66
N SER A 136 21.64 -7.85 -12.56
CA SER A 136 21.17 -6.95 -13.62
C SER A 136 20.44 -5.76 -13.00
N SER A 137 20.75 -4.54 -13.43
CA SER A 137 20.12 -3.30 -12.96
C SER A 137 18.60 -3.33 -13.05
N GLY A 138 18.03 -3.97 -14.07
CA GLY A 138 16.57 -4.15 -14.22
C GLY A 138 15.92 -5.02 -13.13
N ARG A 139 16.72 -5.73 -12.33
CA ARG A 139 16.28 -6.53 -11.18
C ARG A 139 16.57 -5.85 -9.85
N VAL A 140 17.07 -4.62 -9.85
CA VAL A 140 17.43 -3.88 -8.64
C VAL A 140 16.44 -2.73 -8.45
N VAL A 141 15.87 -2.62 -7.26
CA VAL A 141 14.94 -1.54 -6.89
C VAL A 141 15.52 -0.83 -5.67
N ARG A 142 15.65 0.49 -5.71
CA ARG A 142 16.06 1.28 -4.54
C ARG A 142 15.08 1.08 -3.39
N VAL A 143 15.61 0.82 -2.20
CA VAL A 143 14.84 0.88 -0.96
C VAL A 143 14.85 2.33 -0.50
N LEU A 144 13.67 2.88 -0.23
CA LEU A 144 13.58 4.24 0.27
C LEU A 144 14.20 4.33 1.66
N PRO A 145 14.98 5.40 1.94
CA PRO A 145 15.48 5.62 3.29
C PRO A 145 14.32 5.89 4.26
N SER A 146 14.50 5.52 5.53
CA SER A 146 13.48 5.76 6.57
C SER A 146 13.27 7.24 6.90
N SER A 147 14.16 8.13 6.44
CA SER A 147 14.07 9.58 6.63
C SER A 147 14.35 10.33 5.31
N PRO A 148 13.57 11.37 4.96
CA PRO A 148 12.33 11.76 5.63
C PRO A 148 11.22 10.70 5.46
N PRO A 149 10.21 10.66 6.36
CA PRO A 149 9.11 9.73 6.23
C PRO A 149 8.24 10.05 5.00
N ARG A 150 7.61 9.02 4.43
CA ARG A 150 6.95 9.10 3.11
C ARG A 150 5.56 8.51 3.09
N VAL A 151 4.70 9.09 2.25
CA VAL A 151 3.42 8.49 1.85
C VAL A 151 3.47 8.20 0.36
N LEU A 152 3.25 6.94 -0.02
CA LEU A 152 3.24 6.50 -1.41
C LEU A 152 1.83 6.07 -1.80
N VAL A 153 1.26 6.69 -2.82
CA VAL A 153 -0.11 6.39 -3.27
C VAL A 153 -0.10 5.58 -4.55
N VAL A 154 -0.45 4.29 -4.49
CA VAL A 154 -0.50 3.39 -5.65
C VAL A 154 -1.92 3.22 -6.18
N TYR A 155 -2.04 3.01 -7.49
CA TYR A 155 -3.31 2.76 -8.19
C TYR A 155 -3.81 1.33 -7.96
N ASP A 156 -2.94 0.33 -8.21
CA ASP A 156 -3.33 -1.08 -8.27
C ASP A 156 -2.62 -1.99 -7.26
N THR A 157 -3.20 -3.17 -7.11
CA THR A 157 -2.72 -4.23 -6.21
C THR A 157 -1.37 -4.81 -6.64
N THR A 158 -1.01 -4.78 -7.93
CA THR A 158 0.29 -5.29 -8.40
C THR A 158 1.42 -4.41 -7.90
N THR A 159 1.28 -3.09 -8.05
CA THR A 159 2.24 -2.11 -7.55
C THR A 159 2.28 -2.11 -6.03
N TYR A 160 1.11 -2.19 -5.36
CA TYR A 160 1.02 -2.32 -3.90
C TYR A 160 1.81 -3.53 -3.37
N ARG A 161 1.55 -4.72 -3.91
CA ARG A 161 2.26 -5.96 -3.52
C ARG A 161 3.73 -5.91 -3.92
N ARG A 162 4.12 -5.18 -4.96
CA ARG A 162 5.53 -4.99 -5.31
C ARG A 162 6.25 -4.08 -4.30
N LEU A 163 5.61 -3.02 -3.82
CA LEU A 163 6.16 -2.22 -2.72
C LEU A 163 6.30 -3.05 -1.44
N ALA A 164 5.32 -3.90 -1.12
CA ALA A 164 5.42 -4.86 -0.01
C ALA A 164 6.66 -5.78 -0.09
N LYS A 165 7.12 -6.13 -1.31
CA LYS A 165 8.31 -6.96 -1.53
C LYS A 165 9.63 -6.20 -1.48
N THR A 166 9.62 -4.95 -1.94
CA THR A 166 10.84 -4.19 -2.21
C THR A 166 11.15 -3.15 -1.16
N GLN A 167 10.16 -2.72 -0.39
CA GLN A 167 10.31 -1.66 0.61
C GLN A 167 10.24 -2.21 2.03
N VAL A 168 10.25 -3.53 2.21
CA VAL A 168 10.15 -4.20 3.52
C VAL A 168 11.35 -5.12 3.70
N GLY A 169 12.03 -4.98 4.82
CA GLY A 169 13.18 -5.76 5.23
C GLY A 169 13.01 -6.38 6.62
N LYS A 170 14.00 -7.18 7.02
CA LYS A 170 13.91 -8.07 8.19
C LYS A 170 13.76 -7.40 9.53
N ASP A 171 14.03 -6.09 9.62
CA ASP A 171 13.93 -5.32 10.87
C ASP A 171 12.66 -4.46 10.93
N ASP A 172 11.81 -4.53 9.89
CA ASP A 172 10.57 -3.78 9.81
C ASP A 172 9.43 -4.50 10.54
N GLY A 173 8.58 -3.72 11.20
CA GLY A 173 7.28 -4.13 11.70
C GLY A 173 6.18 -3.48 10.88
N ILE A 174 5.21 -4.27 10.46
CA ILE A 174 4.17 -3.85 9.52
C ILE A 174 2.78 -3.99 10.13
N LEU A 175 1.99 -2.92 10.02
CA LEU A 175 0.54 -3.01 10.11
C LEU A 175 -0.04 -2.89 8.70
N GLU A 176 -0.88 -3.83 8.31
CA GLU A 176 -1.67 -3.74 7.09
C GLU A 176 -3.16 -3.54 7.42
N VAL A 177 -3.76 -2.47 6.89
CA VAL A 177 -5.17 -2.15 7.06
C VAL A 177 -5.93 -2.49 5.78
N GLY A 178 -6.88 -3.43 5.88
CA GLY A 178 -7.59 -4.01 4.74
C GLY A 178 -6.87 -5.23 4.18
N SER A 179 -6.60 -6.23 5.03
CA SER A 179 -5.86 -7.43 4.65
C SER A 179 -6.59 -8.33 3.63
N SER A 180 -7.92 -8.18 3.49
CA SER A 180 -8.73 -8.91 2.50
C SER A 180 -8.55 -10.43 2.59
N PHE A 181 -8.10 -11.10 1.53
CA PHE A 181 -7.81 -12.54 1.51
C PHE A 181 -6.40 -12.89 2.00
N GLY A 182 -5.63 -11.92 2.50
CA GLY A 182 -4.34 -12.13 3.17
C GLY A 182 -3.13 -12.31 2.25
N GLU A 183 -3.28 -12.26 0.91
CA GLU A 183 -2.13 -12.47 0.02
C GLU A 183 -1.04 -11.42 0.24
N CYS A 184 -1.40 -10.13 0.40
CA CYS A 184 -0.41 -9.08 0.63
C CYS A 184 0.24 -9.22 2.01
N THR A 185 -0.54 -9.54 3.04
CA THR A 185 -0.03 -9.85 4.38
C THR A 185 1.00 -10.98 4.35
N SER A 186 0.75 -12.05 3.57
CA SER A 186 1.69 -13.16 3.41
C SER A 186 3.00 -12.76 2.72
N ILE A 187 2.93 -11.80 1.79
CA ILE A 187 4.10 -11.21 1.14
C ILE A 187 4.89 -10.41 2.16
N LEU A 188 4.23 -9.52 2.90
CA LEU A 188 4.86 -8.71 3.96
C LEU A 188 5.53 -9.60 5.01
N ALA A 189 4.84 -10.64 5.48
CA ALA A 189 5.33 -11.57 6.51
C ALA A 189 6.56 -12.39 6.06
N SER A 190 6.77 -12.51 4.74
CA SER A 190 7.98 -13.16 4.21
C SER A 190 9.24 -12.29 4.32
N HIS A 191 9.09 -10.97 4.55
CA HIS A 191 10.20 -10.01 4.54
C HIS A 191 10.39 -9.27 5.87
N ALA A 192 9.33 -9.02 6.62
CA ALA A 192 9.32 -8.27 7.87
C ALA A 192 9.66 -9.12 9.11
N ALA A 193 10.01 -8.46 10.22
CA ALA A 193 10.15 -9.10 11.54
C ALA A 193 8.79 -9.53 12.10
N VAL A 194 7.79 -8.66 11.96
CA VAL A 194 6.44 -8.84 12.49
C VAL A 194 5.43 -8.17 11.55
N VAL A 195 4.32 -8.84 11.31
CA VAL A 195 3.22 -8.33 10.48
C VAL A 195 1.90 -8.68 11.14
N ILE A 196 1.00 -7.70 11.19
CA ILE A 196 -0.40 -7.91 11.55
C ILE A 196 -1.26 -7.34 10.44
N GLY A 197 -2.08 -8.19 9.83
CA GLY A 197 -3.12 -7.77 8.90
C GLY A 197 -4.43 -7.55 9.64
N VAL A 198 -5.12 -6.43 9.39
CA VAL A 198 -6.44 -6.17 9.97
C VAL A 198 -7.50 -6.06 8.88
N ASP A 199 -8.69 -6.58 9.15
CA ASP A 199 -9.86 -6.42 8.29
C ASP A 199 -11.12 -6.31 9.14
N ASN A 200 -12.17 -5.65 8.63
CA ASN A 200 -13.42 -5.49 9.36
C ASN A 200 -14.48 -6.55 9.00
N SER A 201 -14.16 -7.44 8.07
CA SER A 201 -15.00 -8.57 7.68
C SER A 201 -14.52 -9.86 8.35
N SER A 202 -15.31 -10.40 9.28
CA SER A 202 -14.98 -11.66 9.97
C SER A 202 -14.72 -12.81 8.99
N LYS A 203 -15.51 -12.89 7.91
CA LYS A 203 -15.35 -13.90 6.86
C LYS A 203 -13.98 -13.82 6.16
N LEU A 204 -13.49 -12.61 5.91
CA LEU A 204 -12.18 -12.39 5.27
C LEU A 204 -11.03 -12.72 6.21
N VAL A 205 -11.17 -12.37 7.50
CA VAL A 205 -10.19 -12.75 8.54
C VAL A 205 -10.11 -14.27 8.69
N GLU A 206 -11.26 -14.95 8.83
CA GLU A 206 -11.33 -16.42 8.92
C GLU A 206 -10.68 -17.11 7.72
N GLU A 207 -11.02 -16.68 6.51
CA GLU A 207 -10.46 -17.25 5.28
C GLU A 207 -8.94 -16.95 5.16
N SER A 208 -8.49 -15.78 5.57
CA SER A 208 -7.07 -15.42 5.58
C SER A 208 -6.27 -16.26 6.57
N CYS A 209 -6.77 -16.45 7.80
CA CYS A 209 -6.18 -17.35 8.79
C CYS A 209 -6.08 -18.79 8.27
N ARG A 210 -7.11 -19.25 7.54
CA ARG A 210 -7.10 -20.59 6.94
C ARG A 210 -6.07 -20.73 5.82
N ARG A 211 -5.92 -19.70 4.96
CA ARG A 211 -4.99 -19.71 3.81
C ARG A 211 -3.53 -19.52 4.22
N TYR A 212 -3.29 -18.68 5.22
CA TYR A 212 -1.96 -18.27 5.67
C TYR A 212 -1.84 -18.46 7.19
N PRO A 213 -1.82 -19.72 7.67
CA PRO A 213 -1.80 -20.02 9.10
C PRO A 213 -0.53 -19.53 9.82
N GLU A 214 0.52 -19.19 9.08
CA GLU A 214 1.73 -18.56 9.61
C GLU A 214 1.60 -17.05 9.83
N CYS A 215 0.57 -16.41 9.27
CA CYS A 215 0.34 -14.97 9.38
C CYS A 215 -0.67 -14.68 10.49
N ARG A 216 -0.55 -13.49 11.10
CA ARG A 216 -1.52 -13.01 12.09
C ARG A 216 -2.52 -12.05 11.44
N PHE A 217 -3.81 -12.35 11.64
CA PHE A 217 -4.92 -11.52 11.21
C PHE A 217 -5.81 -11.16 12.40
N GLU A 218 -6.32 -9.94 12.42
CA GLU A 218 -7.21 -9.43 13.47
C GLU A 218 -8.49 -8.85 12.86
N LEU A 219 -9.64 -9.19 13.46
CA LEU A 219 -10.92 -8.57 13.15
C LEU A 219 -11.00 -7.21 13.84
N LEU A 220 -10.95 -6.14 13.07
CA LEU A 220 -10.92 -4.78 13.60
C LEU A 220 -11.47 -3.77 12.60
N ASP A 221 -12.38 -2.91 13.03
CA ASP A 221 -12.84 -1.75 12.26
C ASP A 221 -12.01 -0.51 12.62
N CYS A 222 -11.07 -0.13 11.75
CA CYS A 222 -10.13 0.96 12.02
C CYS A 222 -10.82 2.30 12.28
N PHE A 223 -12.05 2.49 11.81
CA PHE A 223 -12.81 3.73 12.04
C PHE A 223 -13.48 3.79 13.41
N LYS A 224 -13.79 2.63 14.00
CA LYS A 224 -14.58 2.54 15.24
C LYS A 224 -13.73 2.17 16.45
N GLU A 225 -12.58 1.54 16.22
CA GLU A 225 -11.80 0.89 17.26
C GLU A 225 -10.34 1.41 17.30
N PRO A 226 -10.12 2.73 17.52
CA PRO A 226 -8.77 3.30 17.52
C PRO A 226 -7.90 2.81 18.69
N ALA A 227 -8.51 2.46 19.84
CA ALA A 227 -7.78 1.96 20.99
C ALA A 227 -7.18 0.55 20.75
N PRO A 228 -7.95 -0.46 20.31
CA PRO A 228 -7.38 -1.73 19.86
C PRO A 228 -6.30 -1.58 18.78
N LEU A 229 -6.53 -0.71 17.79
CA LEU A 229 -5.57 -0.46 16.72
C LEU A 229 -4.24 0.10 17.25
N ARG A 230 -4.31 1.00 18.24
CA ARG A 230 -3.13 1.56 18.92
C ARG A 230 -2.32 0.49 19.65
N LEU A 231 -2.97 -0.50 20.26
CA LEU A 231 -2.30 -1.62 20.94
C LEU A 231 -1.54 -2.50 19.94
N LEU A 232 -2.14 -2.82 18.79
CA LEU A 232 -1.44 -3.56 17.73
C LEU A 232 -0.21 -2.81 17.22
N CYS A 233 -0.32 -1.49 16.99
CA CYS A 233 0.84 -0.65 16.65
C CYS A 233 1.93 -0.70 17.72
N ALA A 234 1.57 -0.64 19.00
CA ALA A 234 2.53 -0.71 20.10
C ALA A 234 3.25 -2.06 20.14
N GLU A 235 2.53 -3.15 19.94
CA GLU A 235 3.08 -4.50 19.88
C GLU A 235 4.09 -4.66 18.73
N ILE A 236 3.70 -4.24 17.52
CA ILE A 236 4.57 -4.27 16.34
C ILE A 236 5.86 -3.48 16.60
N GLN A 237 5.77 -2.31 17.23
CA GLN A 237 6.93 -1.45 17.51
C GLN A 237 7.83 -1.97 18.63
N GLN A 238 7.34 -2.84 19.50
CA GLN A 238 8.18 -3.53 20.50
C GLN A 238 9.03 -4.63 19.85
N ALA A 239 8.52 -5.24 18.78
CA ALA A 239 9.17 -6.34 18.07
C ALA A 239 9.99 -5.91 16.84
N SER A 240 10.06 -4.62 16.54
CA SER A 240 10.74 -4.10 15.33
C SER A 240 11.51 -2.81 15.59
N SER A 241 12.51 -2.54 14.74
CA SER A 241 13.29 -1.30 14.83
C SER A 241 12.68 -0.17 14.01
N ASN A 242 11.94 -0.52 12.95
CA ASN A 242 11.35 0.40 12.00
C ASN A 242 9.88 0.02 11.73
N PHE A 243 8.99 1.01 11.69
CA PHE A 243 7.55 0.76 11.55
C PHE A 243 7.04 1.29 10.21
N LYS A 244 6.25 0.49 9.49
CA LYS A 244 5.63 0.87 8.22
C LYS A 244 4.16 0.50 8.19
N LEU A 245 3.39 1.25 7.41
CA LEU A 245 1.95 1.12 7.30
C LEU A 245 1.56 0.84 5.86
N PHE A 246 0.69 -0.14 5.67
CA PHE A 246 0.15 -0.53 4.37
C PHE A 246 -1.38 -0.41 4.46
N VAL A 247 -2.00 0.34 3.55
CA VAL A 247 -3.43 0.65 3.57
C VAL A 247 -4.06 0.28 2.23
N ASP A 248 -4.91 -0.74 2.23
CA ASP A 248 -5.76 -1.13 1.10
C ASP A 248 -7.20 -1.39 1.57
N ILE A 249 -7.90 -0.31 1.88
CA ILE A 249 -9.34 -0.38 2.18
C ILE A 249 -10.20 -0.11 0.94
N GLY A 250 -9.59 -0.11 -0.25
CA GLY A 250 -10.10 0.44 -1.50
C GLY A 250 -10.97 -0.51 -2.32
N GLY A 251 -11.87 -1.26 -1.67
CA GLY A 251 -12.94 -2.00 -2.33
C GLY A 251 -14.03 -1.06 -2.85
N ASP A 252 -15.26 -1.25 -2.38
CA ASP A 252 -16.41 -0.38 -2.71
C ASP A 252 -16.35 1.03 -2.06
N ARG A 253 -15.27 1.34 -1.34
CA ARG A 253 -15.11 2.62 -0.64
C ARG A 253 -14.68 3.72 -1.61
N MET A 254 -15.27 4.90 -1.43
CA MET A 254 -14.92 6.09 -2.19
C MET A 254 -13.56 6.63 -1.71
N THR A 255 -12.91 7.44 -2.55
CA THR A 255 -11.67 8.19 -2.23
C THR A 255 -11.73 8.85 -0.85
N SER A 256 -12.86 9.46 -0.50
CA SER A 256 -13.08 10.10 0.80
C SER A 256 -13.00 9.13 1.99
N GLY A 257 -13.39 7.86 1.81
CA GLY A 257 -13.23 6.83 2.85
C GLY A 257 -11.77 6.46 3.09
N VAL A 258 -10.95 6.47 2.05
CA VAL A 258 -9.49 6.32 2.18
C VAL A 258 -8.90 7.54 2.89
N CYS A 259 -9.31 8.75 2.52
CA CYS A 259 -8.87 9.98 3.20
C CYS A 259 -9.20 9.94 4.70
N HIS A 260 -10.43 9.56 5.05
CA HIS A 260 -10.86 9.44 6.44
C HIS A 260 -9.99 8.42 7.19
N ALA A 261 -9.68 7.27 6.59
CA ALA A 261 -8.84 6.27 7.25
C ALA A 261 -7.45 6.79 7.55
N LEU A 262 -6.85 7.58 6.65
CA LEU A 262 -5.53 8.18 6.89
C LEU A 262 -5.56 9.20 8.03
N VAL A 263 -6.63 9.99 8.17
CA VAL A 263 -6.83 10.90 9.32
C VAL A 263 -6.93 10.11 10.63
N VAL A 264 -7.75 9.05 10.65
CA VAL A 264 -7.89 8.20 11.84
C VAL A 264 -6.55 7.54 12.20
N LEU A 265 -5.83 7.03 11.21
CA LEU A 265 -4.52 6.43 11.42
C LEU A 265 -3.55 7.46 11.98
N GLU A 266 -3.44 8.65 11.41
CA GLU A 266 -2.51 9.69 11.91
C GLU A 266 -2.76 10.04 13.38
N SER A 267 -4.04 10.12 13.80
CA SER A 267 -4.43 10.41 15.19
C SER A 267 -3.88 9.42 16.22
N LEU A 268 -3.44 8.23 15.78
CA LEU A 268 -2.78 7.25 16.65
C LEU A 268 -1.39 7.72 17.12
N TRP A 269 -0.75 8.64 16.40
CA TRP A 269 0.54 9.21 16.77
C TRP A 269 0.42 10.64 17.31
N CYS A 270 -0.58 11.39 16.83
CA CYS A 270 -0.84 12.75 17.27
C CYS A 270 -1.69 12.76 18.54
N GLY A 271 -1.05 12.81 19.71
CA GLY A 271 -1.76 12.94 20.98
C GLY A 271 -0.82 13.11 22.18
N PRO A 272 -1.23 13.83 23.24
CA PRO A 272 -0.46 13.95 24.46
C PRO A 272 -0.13 12.56 25.03
N GLY A 273 1.16 12.28 25.24
CA GLY A 273 1.60 11.02 25.83
C GLY A 273 1.66 9.83 24.87
N SER A 274 1.43 10.02 23.57
CA SER A 274 1.69 8.96 22.59
C SER A 274 3.18 8.58 22.61
N ARG A 275 3.46 7.32 22.95
CA ARG A 275 4.81 6.73 22.90
C ARG A 275 5.09 6.01 21.57
N LEU A 276 4.10 6.00 20.68
CA LEU A 276 4.25 5.33 19.38
C LEU A 276 5.17 6.15 18.49
N LYS A 277 6.14 5.47 17.88
CA LYS A 277 6.93 6.02 16.79
C LYS A 277 6.04 6.17 15.57
N GLN A 278 6.19 7.28 14.86
CA GLN A 278 5.55 7.48 13.57
C GLN A 278 6.07 6.47 12.53
N PRO A 279 5.24 6.02 11.58
CA PRO A 279 5.71 5.14 10.50
C PRO A 279 6.73 5.85 9.61
N SER A 280 7.81 5.17 9.24
CA SER A 280 8.79 5.72 8.28
C SER A 280 8.24 5.72 6.85
N LEU A 281 7.25 4.87 6.58
CA LEU A 281 6.64 4.69 5.28
C LEU A 281 5.17 4.33 5.44
N VAL A 282 4.31 5.02 4.69
CA VAL A 282 2.89 4.68 4.49
C VAL A 282 2.68 4.38 3.01
N VAL A 283 2.15 3.21 2.69
CA VAL A 283 1.77 2.84 1.32
C VAL A 283 0.25 2.73 1.24
N VAL A 284 -0.36 3.48 0.34
CA VAL A 284 -1.82 3.60 0.21
C VAL A 284 -2.24 3.13 -1.17
N LYS A 285 -3.04 2.06 -1.27
CA LYS A 285 -3.68 1.67 -2.53
C LYS A 285 -5.04 2.35 -2.66
N SER A 286 -5.18 3.16 -3.70
CA SER A 286 -6.44 3.82 -4.03
C SER A 286 -6.38 4.36 -5.46
N GLU A 287 -7.25 3.83 -6.32
CA GLU A 287 -7.37 4.27 -7.72
C GLU A 287 -7.67 5.77 -7.79
N GLY A 288 -8.67 6.24 -7.05
CA GLY A 288 -9.09 7.64 -7.06
C GLY A 288 -8.05 8.61 -6.48
N LEU A 289 -7.34 8.23 -5.40
CA LEU A 289 -6.26 9.07 -4.88
C LEU A 289 -5.08 9.09 -5.84
N SER A 290 -4.74 7.95 -6.43
CA SER A 290 -3.62 7.85 -7.37
C SER A 290 -3.89 8.64 -8.65
N GLU A 291 -5.09 8.59 -9.21
CA GLU A 291 -5.48 9.41 -10.37
C GLU A 291 -5.39 10.92 -10.06
N ALA A 292 -5.93 11.34 -8.91
CA ALA A 292 -5.85 12.73 -8.48
C ALA A 292 -4.40 13.17 -8.22
N ALA A 293 -3.59 12.32 -7.59
CA ALA A 293 -2.20 12.58 -7.31
C ALA A 293 -1.38 12.68 -8.60
N ALA A 294 -1.59 11.78 -9.55
CA ALA A 294 -0.91 11.78 -10.84
C ALA A 294 -1.19 13.06 -11.64
N ALA A 295 -2.40 13.62 -11.55
CA ALA A 295 -2.75 14.89 -12.18
C ALA A 295 -2.09 16.11 -11.50
N ALA A 296 -1.71 15.98 -10.23
CA ALA A 296 -1.11 17.04 -9.42
C ALA A 296 0.41 16.89 -9.24
N CYS A 297 1.04 15.83 -9.77
CA CYS A 297 2.46 15.57 -9.57
C CYS A 297 3.37 16.41 -10.46
N ASP A 298 4.54 16.77 -9.93
CA ASP A 298 5.67 17.26 -10.72
C ASP A 298 6.45 16.11 -11.41
N SER A 299 7.56 16.45 -12.08
CA SER A 299 8.44 15.47 -12.73
C SER A 299 9.14 14.51 -11.77
N GLN A 300 9.17 14.81 -10.47
CA GLN A 300 9.72 13.95 -9.43
C GLN A 300 8.63 13.11 -8.73
N SER A 301 7.41 13.09 -9.28
CA SER A 301 6.24 12.44 -8.69
C SER A 301 5.83 12.98 -7.32
N SER A 302 6.25 14.21 -6.98
CA SER A 302 5.82 14.90 -5.76
C SER A 302 4.52 15.64 -6.04
N ILE A 303 3.52 15.49 -5.17
CA ILE A 303 2.22 16.13 -5.35
C ILE A 303 2.35 17.64 -5.07
N CYS A 304 2.01 18.47 -6.06
CA CYS A 304 2.01 19.93 -5.95
C CYS A 304 0.74 20.40 -5.24
N ASP A 305 0.83 21.54 -4.53
CA ASP A 305 -0.32 22.15 -3.82
C ASP A 305 -1.10 21.14 -2.96
N MET A 306 -0.36 20.48 -2.05
CA MET A 306 -0.85 19.35 -1.25
C MET A 306 -2.16 19.63 -0.53
N ALA A 307 -2.30 20.84 0.02
CA ALA A 307 -3.48 21.24 0.76
C ALA A 307 -4.74 21.25 -0.13
N ASN A 308 -4.65 21.85 -1.31
CA ASN A 308 -5.76 21.89 -2.26
C ASN A 308 -6.05 20.51 -2.88
N TRP A 309 -5.00 19.75 -3.21
CA TRP A 309 -5.13 18.37 -3.69
C TRP A 309 -5.90 17.51 -2.66
N TRP A 310 -5.51 17.58 -1.39
CA TRP A 310 -6.15 16.85 -0.31
C TRP A 310 -7.61 17.27 -0.11
N GLN A 311 -7.89 18.57 -0.06
CA GLN A 311 -9.24 19.10 0.05
C GLN A 311 -10.15 18.64 -1.09
N THR A 312 -9.59 18.46 -2.29
CA THR A 312 -10.34 17.93 -3.44
C THR A 312 -10.65 16.45 -3.27
N CYS A 313 -9.67 15.66 -2.82
CA CYS A 313 -9.82 14.21 -2.63
C CYS A 313 -10.73 13.83 -1.46
N ALA A 314 -10.67 14.60 -0.36
CA ALA A 314 -11.42 14.32 0.87
C ALA A 314 -12.93 14.61 0.73
N LYS A 315 -13.34 15.42 -0.25
CA LYS A 315 -14.75 15.74 -0.49
C LYS A 315 -15.52 14.48 -0.94
N PRO A 316 -16.62 14.11 -0.29
CA PRO A 316 -17.48 13.03 -0.76
C PRO A 316 -18.01 13.35 -2.16
N SER A 317 -17.66 12.54 -3.16
CA SER A 317 -18.22 12.71 -4.50
C SER A 317 -19.69 12.27 -4.51
N GLY A 318 -20.64 13.19 -4.51
CA GLY A 318 -22.09 12.89 -4.48
C GLY A 318 -22.65 12.19 -5.73
N SER A 319 -21.85 11.42 -6.48
CA SER A 319 -22.29 10.79 -7.71
C SER A 319 -23.22 9.60 -7.42
N ARG A 320 -24.49 9.73 -7.81
CA ARG A 320 -25.52 8.67 -7.73
C ARG A 320 -25.10 7.34 -8.38
N ARG A 321 -24.13 7.36 -9.32
CA ARG A 321 -23.64 6.16 -10.02
C ARG A 321 -22.88 5.21 -9.08
N GLN A 322 -22.23 5.71 -8.04
CA GLN A 322 -21.44 4.89 -7.12
C GLN A 322 -22.31 4.16 -6.09
N LEU A 323 -23.41 4.77 -5.63
CA LEU A 323 -24.40 4.12 -4.74
C LEU A 323 -24.98 2.82 -5.34
N LYS A 324 -25.12 2.75 -6.67
CA LYS A 324 -25.59 1.54 -7.37
C LYS A 324 -24.58 0.40 -7.43
N LYS A 325 -23.27 0.69 -7.34
CA LYS A 325 -22.22 -0.34 -7.39
C LYS A 325 -22.10 -1.07 -6.05
N GLN A 326 -22.18 -0.32 -4.95
CA GLN A 326 -22.15 -0.87 -3.58
C GLN A 326 -23.30 -1.85 -3.28
N SER A 327 -24.49 -1.59 -3.84
CA SER A 327 -25.63 -2.50 -3.69
C SER A 327 -25.40 -3.86 -4.36
N HIS A 328 -24.63 -3.91 -5.46
CA HIS A 328 -24.46 -5.13 -6.24
C HIS A 328 -23.40 -6.08 -5.68
N THR A 329 -22.27 -5.55 -5.16
CA THR A 329 -21.24 -6.38 -4.50
C THR A 329 -21.76 -7.05 -3.23
N THR A 330 -22.56 -6.32 -2.45
CA THR A 330 -23.25 -6.85 -1.26
C THR A 330 -24.17 -8.02 -1.62
N GLU A 331 -24.77 -7.98 -2.82
CA GLU A 331 -25.64 -9.03 -3.34
C GLU A 331 -24.84 -10.28 -3.74
N MET A 332 -23.67 -10.12 -4.37
CA MET A 332 -22.79 -11.26 -4.72
C MET A 332 -22.23 -11.98 -3.48
N LEU A 333 -21.83 -11.24 -2.44
CA LEU A 333 -21.36 -11.84 -1.18
C LEU A 333 -22.45 -12.62 -0.43
N LYS A 334 -23.73 -12.31 -0.66
CA LYS A 334 -24.87 -13.09 -0.15
C LYS A 334 -25.10 -14.38 -0.94
N GLN A 335 -24.65 -14.45 -2.19
CA GLN A 335 -24.85 -15.60 -3.08
C GLN A 335 -23.71 -16.62 -3.01
N MET A 336 -22.61 -16.33 -2.32
CA MET A 336 -21.56 -17.33 -2.11
C MET A 336 -22.07 -18.42 -1.16
N PRO A 337 -22.07 -19.70 -1.57
CA PRO A 337 -22.50 -20.80 -0.72
C PRO A 337 -21.65 -20.83 0.56
N ALA A 338 -22.30 -21.05 1.70
CA ALA A 338 -21.58 -21.28 2.95
C ALA A 338 -20.62 -22.45 2.74
N CYS A 339 -19.32 -22.25 3.01
CA CYS A 339 -18.37 -23.35 2.97
C CYS A 339 -18.78 -24.39 4.02
N PRO A 340 -18.82 -25.68 3.66
CA PRO A 340 -19.22 -26.76 4.55
C PRO A 340 -18.25 -26.98 5.71
#